data_AF-A0A8J3ZHA0-F1
#
_entry.id   AF-A0A8J3ZHA0-F1
#
_cell.length_a   1.000
_cell.length_b   1.000
_cell.length_c   1.000
_cell.angle_alpha   90.00
_cell.angle_beta   90.00
_cell.angle_gamma   90.00
#
_symmetry.space_group_name_H-M   'P 1'
#
loop_
_entity.id
_entity.type
_entity.pdbx_description
1 polymer ?
#
loop_
_entity_poly.entity_id
_entity_poly.type
_entity_poly.pdbx_seq_one_letter_code
_entity_poly.pdbx_strand_id
1 'polypeptide(L)'
;MSDDIRARYPAITDDEWAQLVWPTIGLTTDPSAGDPVVGQYGGDPLLPDGMWWPEWEGVGPLSFGVSLDCAALSALDPGFALPTDGTLLFFCHDRQVEPELFVDTSFPGTQAGARVVYVPEGTPVRPQAAPQPLVTHPALPLRAVPDRTVVHVESPYYDALNAGRSDADRADLAQARSDVLDAGRAATHQVGGYPLVGQGDIVSRVVGMKLGRLPYDSPIWTMEADRWVTLLGVNAHIPSTMPWGNLGKVFWLIRREDLAVNDFGEAIMDWSNI
;
A
#
# COMPACT_ATOMS: atom_id res chain seq x y z
N MET A 1 -6.04 21.54 6.55
CA MET A 1 -7.22 21.12 5.75
C MET A 1 -8.04 20.07 6.48
N SER A 2 -7.44 18.99 6.99
CA SER A 2 -8.16 17.98 7.80
C SER A 2 -8.84 18.58 9.05
N ASP A 3 -8.14 19.43 9.80
CA ASP A 3 -8.68 20.03 11.05
C ASP A 3 -9.89 20.95 10.80
N ASP A 4 -9.94 21.58 9.62
CA ASP A 4 -11.07 22.40 9.20
C ASP A 4 -12.30 21.53 8.84
N ILE A 5 -12.07 20.32 8.32
CA ILE A 5 -13.13 19.33 8.10
C ILE A 5 -13.62 18.77 9.44
N ARG A 6 -12.71 18.36 10.33
CA ARG A 6 -13.00 17.84 11.67
C ARG A 6 -13.92 18.77 12.47
N ALA A 7 -13.65 20.07 12.43
CA ALA A 7 -14.41 21.09 13.16
C ALA A 7 -15.89 21.18 12.74
N ARG A 8 -16.23 20.71 11.53
CA ARG A 8 -17.62 20.70 11.02
C ARG A 8 -18.47 19.58 11.62
N TYR A 9 -17.86 18.58 12.26
CA TYR A 9 -18.53 17.39 12.81
C TYR A 9 -18.24 17.21 14.30
N PRO A 10 -18.76 18.09 15.18
CA PRO A 10 -18.45 18.06 16.61
C PRO A 10 -18.95 16.81 17.35
N ALA A 11 -19.91 16.07 16.78
CA ALA A 11 -20.41 14.81 17.32
C ALA A 11 -19.44 13.63 17.13
N ILE A 12 -18.48 13.75 16.21
CA ILE A 12 -17.36 12.81 16.11
C ILE A 12 -16.34 13.24 17.16
N THR A 13 -15.87 12.32 17.99
CA THR A 13 -14.80 12.58 18.98
C THR A 13 -13.42 12.57 18.32
N ASP A 14 -12.38 13.01 19.03
CA ASP A 14 -11.02 13.02 18.48
C ASP A 14 -10.48 11.60 18.25
N ASP A 15 -10.80 10.66 19.13
CA ASP A 15 -10.41 9.25 18.97
C ASP A 15 -11.11 8.61 17.76
N GLU A 16 -12.39 8.90 17.56
CA GLU A 16 -13.14 8.43 16.40
C GLU A 16 -12.64 9.06 15.11
N TRP A 17 -12.24 10.33 15.14
CA TRP A 17 -11.61 10.99 14.00
C TRP A 17 -10.26 10.35 13.64
N ALA A 18 -9.44 10.03 14.64
CA ALA A 18 -8.16 9.36 14.44
C ALA A 18 -8.31 7.93 13.86
N GLN A 19 -9.43 7.26 14.13
CA GLN A 19 -9.78 5.98 13.50
C GLN A 19 -10.42 6.16 12.11
N LEU A 20 -11.14 7.25 11.88
CA LEU A 20 -11.73 7.53 10.57
C LEU A 20 -10.67 7.97 9.56
N VAL A 21 -9.73 8.81 9.98
CA VAL A 21 -8.73 9.47 9.15
C VAL A 21 -7.33 9.18 9.70
N TRP A 22 -6.54 8.40 8.96
CA TRP A 22 -5.15 8.10 9.34
C TRP A 22 -4.19 8.92 8.47
N PRO A 23 -3.19 9.60 9.07
CA PRO A 23 -1.99 10.02 8.36
C PRO A 23 -1.42 8.95 7.42
N THR A 24 -0.79 9.37 6.32
CA THR A 24 0.00 8.52 5.43
C THR A 24 1.17 9.34 4.86
N ILE A 25 2.22 8.66 4.43
CA ILE A 25 3.23 9.30 3.58
C ILE A 25 2.74 9.15 2.15
N GLY A 26 2.25 10.24 1.55
CA GLY A 26 1.89 10.27 0.14
C GLY A 26 3.15 10.26 -0.74
N LEU A 27 3.15 9.48 -1.83
CA LEU A 27 4.24 9.52 -2.81
C LEU A 27 3.74 10.05 -4.16
N THR A 28 4.55 10.90 -4.78
CA THR A 28 4.24 11.51 -6.09
C THR A 28 5.49 11.57 -6.97
N THR A 29 5.28 11.49 -8.28
CA THR A 29 6.31 11.70 -9.30
C THR A 29 6.33 13.14 -9.82
N ASP A 30 5.44 14.00 -9.32
CA ASP A 30 5.39 15.42 -9.67
C ASP A 30 6.67 16.12 -9.19
N PRO A 31 7.51 16.66 -10.11
CA PRO A 31 8.75 17.34 -9.73
C PRO A 31 8.53 18.65 -8.97
N SER A 32 7.30 19.18 -8.94
CA SER A 32 6.93 20.38 -8.17
C SER A 32 6.53 20.08 -6.72
N ALA A 33 6.25 18.81 -6.40
CA ALA A 33 6.15 18.39 -5.01
C ALA A 33 7.54 18.55 -4.36
N GLY A 34 7.58 19.03 -3.12
CA GLY A 34 8.83 19.34 -2.44
C GLY A 34 9.77 18.14 -2.23
N ASP A 35 10.88 18.40 -1.54
CA ASP A 35 11.76 17.35 -1.00
C ASP A 35 11.14 16.71 0.26
N PRO A 36 11.49 15.45 0.61
CA PRO A 36 12.57 14.64 0.03
C PRO A 36 12.14 13.73 -1.13
N VAL A 37 13.09 13.44 -2.03
CA VAL A 37 13.06 12.25 -2.88
C VAL A 37 13.31 11.05 -1.97
N VAL A 38 12.37 10.11 -1.93
CA VAL A 38 12.37 8.95 -1.02
C VAL A 38 12.43 7.62 -1.77
N GLY A 39 12.63 7.64 -3.09
CA GLY A 39 12.66 6.44 -3.89
C GLY A 39 12.56 6.69 -5.38
N GLN A 40 12.31 5.61 -6.10
CA GLN A 40 12.16 5.61 -7.55
C GLN A 40 11.02 4.68 -7.96
N TYR A 41 10.25 5.13 -8.93
CA TYR A 41 9.31 4.34 -9.69
C TYR A 41 9.95 3.86 -10.99
N GLY A 42 9.73 2.59 -11.38
CA GLY A 42 10.26 2.00 -12.61
C GLY A 42 11.79 2.03 -12.70
N GLY A 43 12.33 1.85 -13.91
CA GLY A 43 13.77 1.79 -14.16
C GLY A 43 14.40 0.45 -13.76
N ASP A 44 15.72 0.44 -13.68
CA ASP A 44 16.48 -0.74 -13.27
C ASP A 44 16.68 -0.72 -11.75
N PRO A 45 16.29 -1.78 -11.01
CA PRO A 45 16.54 -1.85 -9.58
C PRO A 45 18.02 -2.03 -9.25
N LEU A 46 18.43 -1.49 -8.12
CA LEU A 46 19.72 -1.79 -7.48
C LEU A 46 19.58 -3.08 -6.68
N LEU A 47 19.90 -4.22 -7.30
CA LEU A 47 19.82 -5.53 -6.63
C LEU A 47 21.13 -5.89 -5.93
N PRO A 48 21.07 -6.60 -4.79
CA PRO A 48 22.25 -7.14 -4.13
C PRO A 48 23.13 -7.96 -5.07
N ASP A 49 24.44 -7.86 -4.88
CA ASP A 49 25.37 -8.58 -5.73
C ASP A 49 25.19 -10.09 -5.68
N GLY A 50 24.95 -10.69 -6.84
CA GLY A 50 24.78 -12.14 -6.98
C GLY A 50 23.35 -12.63 -6.70
N MET A 51 22.44 -11.74 -6.34
CA MET A 51 21.01 -12.06 -6.27
C MET A 51 20.45 -12.31 -7.67
N TRP A 52 19.68 -13.40 -7.80
CA TRP A 52 18.89 -13.70 -8.98
C TRP A 52 17.67 -12.79 -9.06
N TRP A 53 17.25 -12.48 -10.28
CA TRP A 53 16.03 -11.70 -10.52
C TRP A 53 14.82 -12.38 -9.84
N PRO A 54 13.91 -11.63 -9.20
CA PRO A 54 12.68 -12.19 -8.66
C PRO A 54 11.80 -12.86 -9.73
N GLU A 55 11.45 -14.13 -9.51
CA GLU A 55 10.61 -14.91 -10.43
C GLU A 55 9.44 -15.57 -9.69
N TRP A 56 8.33 -15.74 -10.41
CA TRP A 56 7.25 -16.65 -10.05
C TRP A 56 7.51 -18.00 -10.73
N GLU A 57 7.81 -19.01 -9.92
CA GLU A 57 8.11 -20.36 -10.39
C GLU A 57 7.03 -20.90 -11.35
N GLY A 58 7.46 -21.34 -12.53
CA GLY A 58 6.57 -21.86 -13.57
C GLY A 58 5.84 -20.79 -14.39
N VAL A 59 5.97 -19.50 -14.06
CA VAL A 59 5.34 -18.38 -14.76
C VAL A 59 6.38 -17.47 -15.42
N GLY A 60 7.39 -17.01 -14.66
CA GLY A 60 8.47 -16.19 -15.20
C GLY A 60 8.90 -15.03 -14.29
N PRO A 61 9.70 -14.08 -14.82
CA PRO A 61 10.24 -12.98 -14.05
C PRO A 61 9.17 -11.96 -13.65
N LEU A 62 9.31 -11.41 -12.45
CA LEU A 62 8.43 -10.36 -11.93
C LEU A 62 8.91 -8.99 -12.40
N SER A 63 7.97 -8.09 -12.69
CA SER A 63 8.28 -6.70 -13.03
C SER A 63 8.69 -5.93 -11.80
N PHE A 64 9.80 -5.20 -11.89
CA PHE A 64 10.18 -4.20 -10.90
C PHE A 64 9.32 -2.95 -11.07
N GLY A 65 8.76 -2.44 -9.97
CA GLY A 65 7.95 -1.22 -10.03
C GLY A 65 8.40 -0.09 -9.13
N VAL A 66 8.84 -0.36 -7.89
CA VAL A 66 9.19 0.71 -6.94
C VAL A 66 10.40 0.34 -6.09
N SER A 67 11.28 1.31 -5.85
CA SER A 67 12.24 1.29 -4.75
C SER A 67 11.97 2.41 -3.77
N LEU A 68 12.13 2.16 -2.48
CA LEU A 68 11.93 3.13 -1.41
C LEU A 68 13.12 3.13 -0.44
N ASP A 69 13.65 4.33 -0.16
CA ASP A 69 14.65 4.57 0.86
C ASP A 69 13.99 4.61 2.24
N CYS A 70 14.35 3.65 3.08
CA CYS A 70 13.75 3.48 4.40
C CYS A 70 14.21 4.55 5.39
N ALA A 71 15.47 5.01 5.30
CA ALA A 71 15.95 6.10 6.14
C ALA A 71 15.20 7.41 5.84
N ALA A 72 14.98 7.69 4.55
CA ALA A 72 14.22 8.87 4.13
C ALA A 72 12.74 8.80 4.53
N LEU A 73 12.11 7.62 4.44
CA LEU A 73 10.71 7.42 4.83
C LEU A 73 10.50 7.40 6.35
N SER A 74 11.38 6.74 7.11
CA SER A 74 11.26 6.65 8.58
C SER A 74 11.33 8.02 9.25
N ALA A 75 12.06 8.98 8.66
CA ALA A 75 12.07 10.37 9.11
C ALA A 75 10.70 11.08 8.99
N LEU A 76 9.78 10.54 8.18
CA LEU A 76 8.43 11.05 7.94
C LEU A 76 7.34 10.15 8.56
N ASP A 77 7.74 9.08 9.24
CA ASP A 77 6.83 8.04 9.70
C ASP A 77 5.94 8.53 10.86
N PRO A 78 4.60 8.60 10.68
CA PRO A 78 3.67 8.98 11.75
C PRO A 78 3.42 7.86 12.78
N GLY A 79 4.04 6.68 12.65
CA GLY A 79 3.92 5.57 13.61
C GLY A 79 3.66 4.19 13.01
N PHE A 80 4.04 3.96 11.75
CA PHE A 80 3.98 2.67 11.07
C PHE A 80 5.12 1.73 11.48
N ALA A 81 6.19 2.27 12.10
CA ALA A 81 7.42 1.56 12.46
C ALA A 81 8.17 1.06 11.21
N LEU A 82 8.35 1.94 10.23
CA LEU A 82 9.13 1.65 9.03
C LEU A 82 10.60 1.35 9.38
N PRO A 83 11.31 0.57 8.55
CA PRO A 83 12.74 0.34 8.76
C PRO A 83 13.51 1.66 8.78
N THR A 84 14.53 1.75 9.63
CA THR A 84 15.31 2.98 9.80
C THR A 84 16.45 3.14 8.80
N ASP A 85 16.76 2.08 8.05
CA ASP A 85 17.83 2.04 7.06
C ASP A 85 17.50 1.08 5.91
N GLY A 86 18.32 1.11 4.87
CA GLY A 86 18.21 0.22 3.72
C GLY A 86 17.17 0.65 2.69
N THR A 87 16.87 -0.25 1.76
CA THR A 87 15.98 0.01 0.62
C THR A 87 14.99 -1.14 0.45
N LEU A 88 13.72 -0.81 0.23
CA LEU A 88 12.70 -1.77 -0.17
C LEU A 88 12.53 -1.75 -1.69
N LEU A 89 12.53 -2.91 -2.32
CA LEU A 89 12.28 -3.10 -3.75
C LEU A 89 11.01 -3.93 -3.94
N PHE A 90 10.07 -3.44 -4.74
CA PHE A 90 8.77 -4.05 -4.96
C PHE A 90 8.69 -4.63 -6.37
N PHE A 91 8.35 -5.91 -6.43
CA PHE A 91 8.20 -6.69 -7.65
C PHE A 91 6.82 -7.35 -7.70
N CYS A 92 6.22 -7.42 -8.88
CA CYS A 92 4.94 -8.11 -9.06
C CYS A 92 4.74 -8.58 -10.50
N HIS A 93 3.90 -9.59 -10.69
CA HIS A 93 3.47 -10.07 -11.99
C HIS A 93 2.45 -9.09 -12.58
N ASP A 94 2.85 -8.41 -13.63
CA ASP A 94 2.08 -7.34 -14.25
C ASP A 94 1.43 -7.70 -15.58
N ARG A 95 1.38 -9.01 -15.88
CA ARG A 95 0.76 -9.56 -17.08
C ARG A 95 1.61 -9.38 -18.35
N GLN A 96 2.90 -9.02 -18.27
CA GLN A 96 3.79 -8.98 -19.44
C GLN A 96 4.17 -10.37 -19.97
N VAL A 97 4.40 -11.35 -19.10
CA VAL A 97 4.87 -12.70 -19.49
C VAL A 97 3.71 -13.68 -19.69
N GLU A 98 2.76 -13.68 -18.75
CA GLU A 98 1.55 -14.52 -18.78
C GLU A 98 0.32 -13.64 -18.59
N PRO A 99 -0.28 -13.13 -19.68
CA PRO A 99 -1.29 -12.10 -19.59
C PRO A 99 -2.57 -12.53 -18.89
N GLU A 100 -2.87 -13.83 -18.78
CA GLU A 100 -4.09 -14.31 -18.14
C GLU A 100 -3.96 -14.49 -16.62
N LEU A 101 -2.73 -14.46 -16.09
CA LEU A 101 -2.46 -14.61 -14.65
C LEU A 101 -2.43 -13.25 -13.96
N PHE A 102 -2.90 -13.23 -12.72
CA PHE A 102 -2.84 -12.06 -11.84
C PHE A 102 -2.73 -12.53 -10.39
N VAL A 103 -2.20 -11.65 -9.54
CA VAL A 103 -2.09 -11.89 -8.10
C VAL A 103 -3.37 -11.44 -7.43
N ASP A 104 -4.00 -12.31 -6.64
CA ASP A 104 -5.28 -12.03 -5.97
C ASP A 104 -5.39 -12.80 -4.66
N THR A 105 -5.93 -12.16 -3.64
CA THR A 105 -6.11 -12.76 -2.30
C THR A 105 -7.16 -13.88 -2.29
N SER A 106 -8.06 -13.93 -3.27
CA SER A 106 -9.00 -15.04 -3.47
C SER A 106 -8.32 -16.32 -3.95
N PHE A 107 -7.11 -16.21 -4.50
CA PHE A 107 -6.30 -17.33 -5.00
C PHE A 107 -4.92 -17.30 -4.33
N PRO A 108 -4.79 -17.81 -3.08
CA PRO A 108 -3.55 -17.67 -2.29
C PRO A 108 -2.27 -18.14 -3.00
N GLY A 109 -2.37 -19.17 -3.85
CA GLY A 109 -1.23 -19.67 -4.64
C GLY A 109 -0.65 -18.67 -5.64
N THR A 110 -1.38 -17.60 -5.96
CA THR A 110 -0.92 -16.53 -6.85
C THR A 110 -0.02 -15.51 -6.15
N GLN A 111 0.08 -15.53 -4.82
CA GLN A 111 0.93 -14.60 -4.06
C GLN A 111 2.42 -14.75 -4.37
N ALA A 112 2.86 -15.90 -4.91
CA ALA A 112 4.20 -16.07 -5.47
C ALA A 112 4.50 -15.11 -6.64
N GLY A 113 3.46 -14.53 -7.25
CA GLY A 113 3.55 -13.47 -8.24
C GLY A 113 3.87 -12.09 -7.68
N ALA A 114 4.10 -11.92 -6.38
CA ALA A 114 4.53 -10.66 -5.79
C ALA A 114 5.72 -10.89 -4.85
N ARG A 115 6.65 -9.93 -4.80
CA ARG A 115 7.80 -9.99 -3.89
C ARG A 115 8.20 -8.60 -3.41
N VAL A 116 8.52 -8.52 -2.12
CA VAL A 116 9.24 -7.38 -1.54
C VAL A 116 10.65 -7.84 -1.17
N VAL A 117 11.66 -7.10 -1.60
CA VAL A 117 13.07 -7.37 -1.27
C VAL A 117 13.58 -6.22 -0.44
N TYR A 118 14.02 -6.52 0.78
CA TYR A 118 14.74 -5.57 1.61
C TYR A 118 16.25 -5.72 1.38
N VAL A 119 16.89 -4.59 1.10
CA VAL A 119 18.33 -4.47 0.91
C VAL A 119 18.88 -3.66 2.08
N PRO A 120 19.54 -4.31 3.06
CA PRO A 120 20.14 -3.60 4.20
C PRO A 120 21.16 -2.55 3.75
N GLU A 121 21.31 -1.49 4.52
CA GLU A 121 22.33 -0.47 4.27
C GLU A 121 23.74 -1.10 4.16
N GLY A 122 24.55 -0.59 3.24
CA GLY A 122 25.92 -1.07 3.00
C GLY A 122 26.01 -2.39 2.23
N THR A 123 24.89 -3.04 1.89
CA THR A 123 24.87 -4.19 0.98
C THR A 123 25.37 -3.75 -0.40
N PRO A 124 26.41 -4.39 -0.98
CA PRO A 124 26.85 -4.10 -2.34
C PRO A 124 25.72 -4.37 -3.33
N VAL A 125 25.40 -3.38 -4.16
CA VAL A 125 24.33 -3.45 -5.16
C VAL A 125 24.84 -3.01 -6.52
N ARG A 126 24.17 -3.49 -7.56
CA ARG A 126 24.37 -3.03 -8.94
C ARG A 126 23.02 -2.86 -9.64
N PRO A 127 22.89 -1.90 -10.57
CA PRO A 127 21.75 -1.86 -11.47
C PRO A 127 21.65 -3.17 -12.25
N GLN A 128 20.46 -3.77 -12.30
CA GLN A 128 20.19 -4.93 -13.13
C GLN A 128 19.05 -4.62 -14.11
N ALA A 129 19.33 -4.77 -15.40
CA ALA A 129 18.31 -4.67 -16.43
C ALA A 129 17.31 -5.82 -16.29
N ALA A 130 16.03 -5.53 -16.51
CA ALA A 130 15.00 -6.55 -16.48
C ALA A 130 15.29 -7.66 -17.52
N PRO A 131 15.16 -8.94 -17.15
CA PRO A 131 15.32 -10.03 -18.10
C PRO A 131 14.18 -10.02 -19.14
N GLN A 132 14.47 -10.44 -20.37
CA GLN A 132 13.42 -10.65 -21.36
C GLN A 132 12.42 -11.72 -20.87
N PRO A 133 11.12 -11.59 -21.16
CA PRO A 133 10.50 -10.61 -22.07
C PRO A 133 10.05 -9.30 -21.40
N LEU A 134 10.45 -9.02 -20.15
CA LEU A 134 10.01 -7.82 -19.45
C LEU A 134 10.52 -6.55 -20.14
N VAL A 135 9.63 -5.58 -20.23
CA VAL A 135 9.90 -4.21 -20.65
C VAL A 135 10.00 -3.35 -19.40
N THR A 136 11.17 -2.74 -19.21
CA THR A 136 11.40 -1.80 -18.11
C THR A 136 10.55 -0.54 -18.28
N HIS A 137 9.90 -0.11 -17.20
CA HIS A 137 9.14 1.13 -17.16
C HIS A 137 10.06 2.34 -16.97
N PRO A 138 9.65 3.55 -17.39
CA PRO A 138 10.45 4.75 -17.16
C PRO A 138 10.79 4.95 -15.68
N ALA A 139 12.05 5.31 -15.43
CA ALA A 139 12.50 5.70 -14.10
C ALA A 139 11.98 7.11 -13.74
N LEU A 140 11.24 7.23 -12.65
CA LEU A 140 10.74 8.51 -12.13
C LEU A 140 11.08 8.62 -10.64
N PRO A 141 11.67 9.73 -10.17
CA PRO A 141 11.86 9.97 -8.74
C PRO A 141 10.52 9.98 -7.99
N LEU A 142 10.47 9.33 -6.84
CA LEU A 142 9.33 9.41 -5.92
C LEU A 142 9.64 10.39 -4.81
N ARG A 143 8.75 11.35 -4.61
CA ARG A 143 8.83 12.39 -3.58
C ARG A 143 7.77 12.18 -2.53
N ALA A 144 8.15 12.34 -1.27
CA ALA A 144 7.22 12.19 -0.16
C ALA A 144 6.53 13.52 0.17
N VAL A 145 5.23 13.44 0.47
CA VAL A 145 4.43 14.56 0.98
C VAL A 145 3.55 14.06 2.14
N PRO A 146 3.35 14.86 3.20
CA PRO A 146 2.35 14.55 4.21
C PRO A 146 0.96 14.45 3.57
N ASP A 147 0.25 13.37 3.84
CA ASP A 147 -1.09 13.15 3.31
C ASP A 147 -1.93 12.36 4.32
N ARG A 148 -3.16 12.03 3.94
CA ARG A 148 -4.09 11.27 4.77
C ARG A 148 -4.86 10.25 3.95
N THR A 149 -5.34 9.24 4.66
CA THR A 149 -6.25 8.21 4.15
C THR A 149 -7.46 8.14 5.05
N VAL A 150 -8.54 7.56 4.53
CA VAL A 150 -9.75 7.32 5.30
C VAL A 150 -10.06 5.84 5.30
N VAL A 151 -10.61 5.35 6.41
CA VAL A 151 -11.09 3.98 6.52
C VAL A 151 -12.09 3.68 5.40
N HIS A 152 -12.04 2.48 4.85
CA HIS A 152 -12.99 2.04 3.83
C HIS A 152 -14.37 1.76 4.45
N VAL A 153 -15.46 2.03 3.72
CA VAL A 153 -16.84 1.85 4.24
C VAL A 153 -17.19 0.38 4.50
N GLU A 154 -16.50 -0.55 3.86
CA GLU A 154 -16.67 -2.00 4.06
C GLU A 154 -15.72 -2.56 5.15
N SER A 155 -14.94 -1.70 5.80
CA SER A 155 -13.99 -2.12 6.83
C SER A 155 -14.70 -2.37 8.18
N PRO A 156 -14.30 -3.37 8.98
CA PRO A 156 -14.85 -3.58 10.31
C PRO A 156 -14.65 -2.36 11.24
N TYR A 157 -13.59 -1.58 11.01
CA TYR A 157 -13.35 -0.34 11.76
C TYR A 157 -14.45 0.71 11.47
N TYR A 158 -14.95 0.78 10.24
CA TYR A 158 -16.05 1.67 9.90
C TYR A 158 -17.38 1.20 10.50
N ASP A 159 -17.61 -0.13 10.54
CA ASP A 159 -18.75 -0.71 11.25
C ASP A 159 -18.70 -0.40 12.76
N ALA A 160 -17.53 -0.53 13.37
CA ALA A 160 -17.30 -0.22 14.78
C ALA A 160 -17.53 1.26 15.08
N LEU A 161 -17.04 2.17 14.22
CA LEU A 161 -17.33 3.60 14.34
C LEU A 161 -18.83 3.90 14.26
N ASN A 162 -19.61 3.13 13.50
CA ASN A 162 -21.05 3.30 13.39
C ASN A 162 -21.86 2.58 14.48
N ALA A 163 -21.25 1.72 15.28
CA ALA A 163 -21.94 0.92 16.28
C ALA A 163 -22.61 1.81 17.33
N GLY A 164 -23.91 1.60 17.57
CA GLY A 164 -24.68 2.38 18.56
C GLY A 164 -25.01 3.83 18.18
N ARG A 165 -24.55 4.33 17.02
CA ARG A 165 -24.88 5.67 16.51
C ARG A 165 -26.33 5.78 16.05
N SER A 166 -26.94 6.95 16.26
CA SER A 166 -28.21 7.32 15.65
C SER A 166 -28.08 7.47 14.13
N ASP A 167 -29.19 7.44 13.39
CA ASP A 167 -29.17 7.64 11.92
C ASP A 167 -28.55 8.98 11.54
N ALA A 168 -28.78 10.04 12.33
CA ALA A 168 -28.18 11.35 12.11
C ALA A 168 -26.66 11.31 12.31
N ASP A 169 -26.18 10.70 13.40
CA ASP A 169 -24.73 10.60 13.67
C ASP A 169 -24.00 9.71 12.66
N ARG A 170 -24.68 8.69 12.11
CA ARG A 170 -24.16 7.86 11.00
C ARG A 170 -24.05 8.67 9.71
N ALA A 171 -25.04 9.51 9.41
CA ALA A 171 -25.00 10.40 8.26
C ALA A 171 -23.85 11.43 8.38
N ASP A 172 -23.64 12.00 9.58
CA ASP A 172 -22.52 12.90 9.85
C ASP A 172 -21.17 12.21 9.67
N LEU A 173 -21.00 10.98 10.17
CA LEU A 173 -19.76 10.21 9.97
C LEU A 173 -19.50 9.93 8.47
N ALA A 174 -20.53 9.52 7.73
CA ALA A 174 -20.43 9.28 6.30
C ALA A 174 -20.09 10.56 5.52
N GLN A 175 -20.70 11.69 5.87
CA GLN A 175 -20.42 12.98 5.24
C GLN A 175 -19.01 13.45 5.58
N ALA A 176 -18.57 13.32 6.84
CA ALA A 176 -17.21 13.64 7.25
C ALA A 176 -16.17 12.88 6.42
N ARG A 177 -16.40 11.58 6.21
CA ARG A 177 -15.56 10.74 5.33
C ARG A 177 -15.57 11.24 3.89
N SER A 178 -16.75 11.54 3.33
CA SER A 178 -16.89 12.08 1.96
C SER A 178 -16.10 13.38 1.82
N ASP A 179 -16.25 14.30 2.76
CA ASP A 179 -15.59 15.59 2.73
C ASP A 179 -14.07 15.47 2.76
N VAL A 180 -13.52 14.50 3.50
CA VAL A 180 -12.07 14.23 3.50
C VAL A 180 -11.60 13.71 2.13
N LEU A 181 -12.40 12.85 1.48
CA LEU A 181 -12.13 12.35 0.12
C LEU A 181 -12.25 13.46 -0.93
N ASP A 182 -13.30 14.27 -0.85
CA ASP A 182 -13.59 15.38 -1.79
C ASP A 182 -12.57 16.50 -1.67
N ALA A 183 -12.01 16.72 -0.48
CA ALA A 183 -10.88 17.61 -0.29
C ALA A 183 -9.59 17.13 -1.00
N GLY A 184 -9.59 15.91 -1.53
CA GLY A 184 -8.53 15.38 -2.37
C GLY A 184 -7.24 15.03 -1.64
N ARG A 185 -6.35 14.37 -2.37
CA ARG A 185 -5.02 13.96 -1.91
C ARG A 185 -3.94 14.72 -2.65
N ALA A 186 -2.85 14.98 -1.95
CA ALA A 186 -1.65 15.57 -2.55
C ALA A 186 -0.87 14.55 -3.39
N ALA A 187 -1.07 13.25 -3.15
CA ALA A 187 -0.30 12.19 -3.78
C ALA A 187 -1.19 11.05 -4.29
N THR A 188 -0.73 10.36 -5.34
CA THR A 188 -1.43 9.24 -5.98
C THR A 188 -1.05 7.89 -5.39
N HIS A 189 0.12 7.80 -4.76
CA HIS A 189 0.65 6.60 -4.11
C HIS A 189 0.73 6.84 -2.59
N GLN A 190 0.97 5.79 -1.81
CA GLN A 190 1.00 5.88 -0.34
C GLN A 190 1.93 4.87 0.31
N VAL A 191 2.46 5.23 1.48
CA VAL A 191 3.08 4.33 2.46
C VAL A 191 2.34 4.49 3.79
N GLY A 192 1.93 3.38 4.38
CA GLY A 192 1.06 3.36 5.56
C GLY A 192 -0.37 3.82 5.25
N GLY A 193 -1.08 4.18 6.31
CA GLY A 193 -2.49 4.54 6.28
C GLY A 193 -3.41 3.39 5.83
N TYR A 194 -4.69 3.71 5.63
CA TYR A 194 -5.68 2.79 5.08
C TYR A 194 -5.52 2.65 3.56
N PRO A 195 -5.63 1.43 3.00
CA PRO A 195 -5.70 1.24 1.56
C PRO A 195 -6.88 2.03 0.95
N LEU A 196 -6.57 3.00 0.10
CA LEU A 196 -7.61 3.84 -0.53
C LEU A 196 -8.08 3.25 -1.85
N VAL A 197 -9.18 2.50 -1.76
CA VAL A 197 -9.86 1.83 -2.87
C VAL A 197 -11.31 2.26 -2.97
N GLY A 198 -11.90 2.08 -4.16
CA GLY A 198 -13.32 2.34 -4.39
C GLY A 198 -14.21 1.18 -3.94
N GLN A 199 -13.72 -0.06 -4.05
CA GLN A 199 -14.45 -1.27 -3.70
C GLN A 199 -13.54 -2.33 -3.10
N GLY A 200 -14.11 -3.10 -2.17
CA GLY A 200 -13.45 -4.23 -1.52
C GLY A 200 -12.32 -3.77 -0.62
N ASP A 201 -12.60 -3.65 0.68
CA ASP A 201 -11.56 -3.31 1.67
C ASP A 201 -10.38 -4.29 1.58
N ILE A 202 -9.18 -3.76 1.28
CA ILE A 202 -7.99 -4.60 1.03
C ILE A 202 -7.61 -5.37 2.30
N VAL A 203 -7.69 -4.73 3.47
CA VAL A 203 -7.36 -5.38 4.75
C VAL A 203 -8.31 -6.57 4.98
N SER A 204 -9.61 -6.38 4.74
CA SER A 204 -10.63 -7.43 4.70
C SER A 204 -10.26 -8.63 3.84
N ARG A 205 -9.75 -8.41 2.63
CA ARG A 205 -9.39 -9.53 1.75
C ARG A 205 -8.10 -10.23 2.16
N VAL A 206 -7.09 -9.48 2.62
CA VAL A 206 -5.83 -10.04 3.15
C VAL A 206 -6.07 -10.92 4.37
N VAL A 207 -6.84 -10.42 5.35
CA VAL A 207 -7.18 -11.17 6.57
C VAL A 207 -8.06 -12.37 6.22
N GLY A 208 -9.05 -12.20 5.33
CA GLY A 208 -9.88 -13.30 4.84
C GLY A 208 -9.06 -14.43 4.22
N MET A 209 -8.03 -14.09 3.44
CA MET A 209 -7.09 -15.06 2.88
C MET A 209 -6.32 -15.82 3.98
N LYS A 210 -5.82 -15.12 5.00
CA LYS A 210 -5.04 -15.73 6.09
C LYS A 210 -5.89 -16.56 7.07
N LEU A 211 -7.10 -16.10 7.39
CA LEU A 211 -8.01 -16.77 8.33
C LEU A 211 -8.91 -17.82 7.68
N GLY A 212 -9.06 -17.80 6.36
CA GLY A 212 -9.93 -18.69 5.62
C GLY A 212 -11.41 -18.43 5.93
N ARG A 213 -12.17 -19.49 6.25
CA ARG A 213 -13.64 -19.45 6.40
C ARG A 213 -14.12 -19.03 7.80
N LEU A 214 -13.30 -18.31 8.58
CA LEU A 214 -13.75 -17.80 9.87
C LEU A 214 -14.85 -16.74 9.69
N PRO A 215 -15.87 -16.70 10.57
CA PRO A 215 -16.87 -15.64 10.54
C PRO A 215 -16.25 -14.26 10.68
N TYR A 216 -16.77 -13.32 9.90
CA TYR A 216 -16.30 -11.93 9.85
C TYR A 216 -16.51 -11.17 11.18
N ASP A 217 -17.53 -11.56 11.96
CA ASP A 217 -17.88 -10.97 13.25
C ASP A 217 -17.11 -11.56 14.45
N SER A 218 -16.17 -12.47 14.20
CA SER A 218 -15.34 -13.03 15.26
C SER A 218 -14.34 -11.99 15.80
N PRO A 219 -14.10 -11.90 17.12
CA PRO A 219 -13.05 -11.05 17.69
C PRO A 219 -11.65 -11.32 17.11
N ILE A 220 -11.42 -12.56 16.65
CA ILE A 220 -10.17 -12.97 15.99
C ILE A 220 -9.94 -12.16 14.70
N TRP A 221 -11.03 -11.78 14.03
CA TRP A 221 -10.96 -11.05 12.78
C TRP A 221 -10.34 -9.67 13.00
N THR A 222 -10.90 -8.86 13.91
CA THR A 222 -10.34 -7.55 14.28
C THR A 222 -8.91 -7.65 14.81
N MET A 223 -8.63 -8.65 15.66
CA MET A 223 -7.27 -8.90 16.17
C MET A 223 -6.27 -9.18 15.05
N GLU A 224 -6.68 -9.93 14.01
CA GLU A 224 -5.81 -10.19 12.87
C GLU A 224 -5.67 -8.92 12.01
N ALA A 225 -6.74 -8.17 11.78
CA ALA A 225 -6.73 -6.92 11.03
C ALA A 225 -5.77 -5.87 11.60
N ASP A 226 -5.73 -5.74 12.93
CA ASP A 226 -4.87 -4.78 13.65
C ASP A 226 -3.37 -5.06 13.42
N ARG A 227 -3.04 -6.30 13.05
CA ARG A 227 -1.65 -6.70 12.76
C ARG A 227 -1.20 -6.25 11.39
N TRP A 228 -2.09 -5.88 10.47
CA TRP A 228 -1.71 -5.51 9.10
C TRP A 228 -1.49 -4.01 8.94
N VAL A 229 -0.44 -3.65 8.22
CA VAL A 229 -0.15 -2.27 7.80
C VAL A 229 0.06 -2.22 6.28
N THR A 230 -0.40 -1.14 5.65
CA THR A 230 -0.12 -0.87 4.24
C THR A 230 1.34 -0.52 4.07
N LEU A 231 2.14 -1.39 3.47
CA LEU A 231 3.55 -1.11 3.21
C LEU A 231 3.71 -0.17 2.01
N LEU A 232 2.93 -0.40 0.95
CA LEU A 232 2.92 0.45 -0.25
C LEU A 232 1.56 0.33 -0.94
N GLY A 233 1.01 1.46 -1.39
CA GLY A 233 -0.09 1.52 -2.34
C GLY A 233 0.32 2.31 -3.59
N VAL A 234 0.19 1.71 -4.77
CA VAL A 234 0.57 2.29 -6.05
C VAL A 234 -0.64 2.43 -6.95
N ASN A 235 -0.92 3.65 -7.41
CA ASN A 235 -1.88 3.85 -8.49
C ASN A 235 -1.23 3.53 -9.84
N ALA A 236 -1.75 2.53 -10.53
CA ALA A 236 -1.25 2.07 -11.82
C ALA A 236 -1.79 2.88 -13.02
N HIS A 237 -2.75 3.79 -12.81
CA HIS A 237 -3.55 4.33 -13.91
C HIS A 237 -2.94 5.53 -14.67
N ILE A 238 -1.96 6.27 -14.15
CA ILE A 238 -1.50 7.51 -14.81
C ILE A 238 0.01 7.71 -14.72
N PRO A 239 0.71 7.94 -15.86
CA PRO A 239 0.24 7.89 -17.26
C PRO A 239 0.25 6.46 -17.82
N SER A 240 -0.44 6.23 -18.95
CA SER A 240 -0.74 4.95 -19.63
C SER A 240 0.43 4.02 -20.05
N THR A 241 1.60 4.13 -19.41
CA THR A 241 2.83 3.36 -19.67
C THR A 241 3.29 2.57 -18.43
N MET A 242 2.38 2.30 -17.48
CA MET A 242 2.73 1.81 -16.14
C MET A 242 2.93 0.27 -16.03
N PRO A 243 3.82 -0.19 -15.13
CA PRO A 243 4.16 -1.57 -14.81
C PRO A 243 3.10 -2.49 -14.31
N TRP A 244 1.82 -2.14 -14.31
CA TRP A 244 0.82 -2.97 -13.62
C TRP A 244 -0.46 -3.12 -14.45
N GLY A 245 -0.39 -2.87 -15.77
CA GLY A 245 -1.52 -3.03 -16.67
C GLY A 245 -2.77 -2.26 -16.23
N ASN A 246 -3.95 -2.85 -16.41
CA ASN A 246 -5.24 -2.26 -16.05
C ASN A 246 -5.66 -2.56 -14.59
N LEU A 247 -4.72 -2.84 -13.69
CA LEU A 247 -4.99 -3.29 -12.31
C LEU A 247 -5.52 -2.19 -11.35
N GLY A 248 -5.81 -0.98 -11.85
CA GLY A 248 -6.31 0.13 -11.03
C GLY A 248 -5.28 0.59 -9.99
N LYS A 249 -5.34 0.06 -8.77
CA LYS A 249 -4.36 0.27 -7.70
C LYS A 249 -3.88 -1.06 -7.11
N VAL A 250 -2.58 -1.14 -6.85
CA VAL A 250 -1.93 -2.29 -6.23
C VAL A 250 -1.47 -1.92 -4.82
N PHE A 251 -1.61 -2.84 -3.87
CA PHE A 251 -1.21 -2.67 -2.49
C PHE A 251 -0.36 -3.84 -2.02
N TRP A 252 0.69 -3.55 -1.26
CA TRP A 252 1.40 -4.50 -0.43
C TRP A 252 1.07 -4.22 1.03
N LEU A 253 0.68 -5.27 1.75
CA LEU A 253 0.45 -5.24 3.18
C LEU A 253 1.43 -6.19 3.86
N ILE A 254 1.85 -5.83 5.05
CA ILE A 254 2.76 -6.63 5.89
C ILE A 254 2.22 -6.66 7.30
N ARG A 255 2.53 -7.73 8.06
CA ARG A 255 2.25 -7.74 9.48
C ARG A 255 3.24 -6.85 10.24
N ARG A 256 2.77 -6.20 11.30
CA ARG A 256 3.58 -5.31 12.14
C ARG A 256 4.78 -6.02 12.75
N GLU A 257 4.60 -7.27 13.18
CA GLU A 257 5.68 -8.08 13.75
C GLU A 257 6.76 -8.45 12.73
N ASP A 258 6.39 -8.70 11.46
CA ASP A 258 7.32 -9.03 10.40
C ASP A 258 8.06 -7.76 9.96
N LEU A 259 7.34 -6.62 9.85
CA LEU A 259 7.92 -5.30 9.62
C LEU A 259 8.93 -4.91 10.71
N ALA A 260 8.62 -5.16 11.98
CA ALA A 260 9.48 -4.80 13.11
C ALA A 260 10.84 -5.54 13.12
N VAL A 261 10.94 -6.67 12.42
CA VAL A 261 12.17 -7.45 12.28
C VAL A 261 12.74 -7.40 10.86
N ASN A 262 12.22 -6.50 10.00
CA ASN A 262 12.58 -6.35 8.60
C ASN A 262 12.46 -7.66 7.78
N ASP A 263 11.48 -8.51 8.11
CA ASP A 263 11.16 -9.72 7.34
C ASP A 263 9.99 -9.43 6.39
N PHE A 264 10.29 -9.35 5.10
CA PHE A 264 9.31 -9.02 4.06
C PHE A 264 8.83 -10.25 3.28
N GLY A 265 9.23 -11.45 3.70
CA GLY A 265 8.91 -12.70 2.99
C GLY A 265 7.42 -13.03 2.95
N GLU A 266 6.66 -12.56 3.94
CA GLU A 266 5.21 -12.81 4.10
C GLU A 266 4.35 -11.59 3.72
N ALA A 267 4.93 -10.59 3.06
CA ALA A 267 4.16 -9.46 2.52
C ALA A 267 3.13 -9.95 1.49
N ILE A 268 1.89 -9.51 1.64
CA ILE A 268 0.78 -9.89 0.76
C ILE A 268 0.48 -8.76 -0.19
N MET A 269 0.29 -9.10 -1.47
CA MET A 269 -0.16 -8.16 -2.48
C MET A 269 -1.63 -8.41 -2.83
N ASP A 270 -2.35 -7.32 -3.03
CA ASP A 270 -3.71 -7.32 -3.57
C ASP A 270 -3.93 -6.06 -4.41
N TRP A 271 -5.04 -6.00 -5.14
CA TRP A 271 -5.34 -4.91 -6.05
C TRP A 271 -6.83 -4.57 -6.07
N SER A 272 -7.18 -3.37 -6.50
CA SER A 272 -8.57 -2.98 -6.72
C SER A 272 -8.69 -2.06 -7.93
N ASN A 273 -9.77 -2.24 -8.70
CA ASN A 273 -10.13 -1.29 -9.73
C ASN A 273 -10.49 0.06 -9.09
N ILE A 274 -10.21 1.14 -9.82
CA ILE A 274 -10.59 2.50 -9.42
C ILE A 274 -12.04 2.76 -9.80
#